data_AF-Q7D021-F1
#
_entry.id   AF-Q7D021-F1
#
_cell.length_a   1.000
_cell.length_b   1.000
_cell.length_c   1.000
_cell.angle_alpha   90.00
_cell.angle_beta   90.00
_cell.angle_gamma   90.00
#
_symmetry.space_group_name_H-M   'P 1'
#
loop_
_entity.id
_entity.type
_entity.pdbx_description
1 polymer ?
#
loop_
_entity_poly.entity_id
_entity_poly.type
_entity_poly.pdbx_seq_one_letter_code
_entity_poly.pdbx_strand_id
1 'polypeptide(L)'
;MQDKILLIEDSVALSMLLRTRLSDETEAEVVHCASMAEADALMQANNFTLALTGLNLPDAPKGEILTLLSERKVPAIVFTATVDEEARKRYAEKKIIDYIVKDGHRTVDAVVKTVDRIMTNKRFSVLVVDDARTARSGLVEILERQNFKVSEAHSGNRALEILSQDPSIQLVITDYHMPDMDGYELTRRIRDSRSSEDLRVIGISSSTDRLLSASFLKAGASDFVYRPFVPEELQCRIDNNIETLKQLKRLRELAERDHLTGLPNRRSFFERTRALMDVINDNDESGAVAILDIDHFKKINDTLGHDAGDRALKKLAELLQGMCDEQRHIPARLGGEEFAVFLRGLDARAAYAFCEELREQVEKNGRQLSGSSLALTISLGVVEIEKGEPFDNQLNAADQLLYLAKANGRNRVYSDIMIQEGLQKIGLNG
;
A
#
# COMPACT_ATOMS: atom_id res chain seq x y z
N MET A 1 -17.72 -5.61 -5.47
CA MET A 1 -18.93 -4.83 -5.81
C MET A 1 -18.44 -3.44 -6.19
N GLN A 2 -18.83 -2.91 -7.35
CA GLN A 2 -18.37 -1.59 -7.81
C GLN A 2 -19.00 -0.50 -6.93
N ASP A 3 -18.21 0.50 -6.51
CA ASP A 3 -18.74 1.63 -5.73
C ASP A 3 -19.73 2.43 -6.58
N LYS A 4 -20.83 2.87 -5.97
CA LYS A 4 -21.86 3.69 -6.63
C LYS A 4 -22.01 5.04 -5.93
N ILE A 5 -21.97 6.11 -6.71
CA ILE A 5 -22.19 7.48 -6.24
C ILE A 5 -23.55 7.96 -6.74
N LEU A 6 -24.39 8.44 -5.82
CA LEU A 6 -25.66 9.08 -6.15
C LEU A 6 -25.46 10.60 -6.25
N LEU A 7 -25.53 11.16 -7.44
CA LEU A 7 -25.49 12.60 -7.69
C LEU A 7 -26.91 13.16 -7.78
N ILE A 8 -27.27 14.01 -6.82
CA ILE A 8 -28.58 14.64 -6.67
C ILE A 8 -28.41 16.15 -6.89
N GLU A 9 -28.51 16.57 -8.15
CA GLU A 9 -28.30 17.95 -8.56
C GLU A 9 -29.21 18.28 -9.76
N ASP A 10 -29.98 19.36 -9.61
CA ASP A 10 -30.95 19.85 -10.59
C ASP A 10 -30.28 20.71 -11.68
N SER A 11 -29.13 21.33 -11.38
CA SER A 11 -28.35 22.06 -12.37
C SER A 11 -27.78 21.11 -13.44
N VAL A 12 -28.29 21.23 -14.67
CA VAL A 12 -27.82 20.45 -15.83
C VAL A 12 -26.33 20.65 -16.08
N ALA A 13 -25.83 21.89 -15.97
CA ALA A 13 -24.42 22.19 -16.23
C ALA A 13 -23.49 21.57 -15.17
N LEU A 14 -23.82 21.71 -13.88
CA LEU A 14 -23.00 21.17 -12.79
C LEU A 14 -23.06 19.64 -12.76
N SER A 15 -24.24 19.06 -12.96
CA SER A 15 -24.41 17.60 -13.00
C SER A 15 -23.63 16.95 -14.15
N MET A 16 -23.66 17.53 -15.36
CA MET A 16 -22.85 17.04 -16.49
C MET A 16 -21.36 17.12 -16.17
N LEU A 17 -20.88 18.24 -15.65
CA LEU A 17 -19.46 18.44 -15.35
C LEU A 17 -18.97 17.48 -14.25
N LEU A 18 -19.74 17.31 -13.17
CA LEU A 18 -19.43 16.37 -12.10
C LEU A 18 -19.44 14.92 -12.60
N ARG A 19 -20.44 14.52 -13.40
CA ARG A 19 -20.51 13.15 -13.94
C ARG A 19 -19.28 12.81 -14.79
N THR A 20 -18.89 13.71 -15.70
CA THR A 20 -17.70 13.50 -16.53
C THR A 20 -16.46 13.39 -15.66
N ARG A 21 -16.21 14.39 -14.79
CA ARG A 21 -14.99 14.44 -13.99
C ARG A 21 -14.87 13.28 -13.00
N LEU A 22 -15.97 12.88 -12.36
CA LEU A 22 -15.99 11.73 -11.45
C LEU A 22 -15.81 10.40 -12.19
N SER A 23 -16.34 10.26 -13.41
CA SER A 23 -16.14 9.04 -14.20
C SER A 23 -14.72 8.92 -14.74
N ASP A 24 -14.05 10.05 -15.00
CA ASP A 24 -12.67 10.08 -15.47
C ASP A 24 -11.66 9.82 -14.34
N GLU A 25 -11.92 10.33 -13.14
CA GLU A 25 -10.97 10.28 -12.01
C GLU A 25 -11.28 9.22 -10.95
N THR A 26 -12.45 8.60 -10.99
CA THR A 26 -12.83 7.56 -10.01
C THR A 26 -13.33 6.30 -10.71
N GLU A 27 -13.14 5.14 -10.06
CA GLU A 27 -13.63 3.84 -10.56
C GLU A 27 -15.14 3.63 -10.26
N ALA A 28 -15.79 4.61 -9.65
CA ALA A 28 -17.16 4.50 -9.16
C ALA A 28 -18.19 4.78 -10.26
N GLU A 29 -19.29 4.04 -10.25
CA GLU A 29 -20.44 4.29 -11.11
C GLU A 29 -21.21 5.52 -10.60
N VAL A 30 -21.35 6.55 -11.43
CA VAL A 30 -22.09 7.77 -11.07
C VAL A 30 -23.52 7.72 -11.61
N VAL A 31 -24.49 7.60 -10.71
CA VAL A 31 -25.93 7.63 -11.01
C VAL A 31 -26.47 9.02 -10.68
N HIS A 32 -27.12 9.66 -11.64
CA HIS A 32 -27.64 11.03 -11.48
C HIS A 32 -29.17 11.07 -11.42
N CYS A 33 -29.70 11.96 -10.58
CA CYS A 33 -31.10 12.35 -10.52
C CYS A 33 -31.23 13.85 -10.19
N ALA A 34 -32.39 14.42 -10.49
CA ALA A 34 -32.65 15.86 -10.35
C ALA A 34 -33.62 16.21 -9.20
N SER A 35 -34.21 15.21 -8.54
CA SER A 35 -35.22 15.40 -7.48
C SER A 35 -35.05 14.42 -6.33
N MET A 36 -35.61 14.75 -5.17
CA MET A 36 -35.63 13.87 -4.00
C MET A 36 -36.47 12.62 -4.24
N ALA A 37 -37.59 12.74 -4.97
CA ALA A 37 -38.44 11.59 -5.33
C ALA A 37 -37.70 10.56 -6.19
N GLU A 38 -36.94 11.01 -7.19
CA GLU A 38 -36.08 10.13 -8.00
C GLU A 38 -34.96 9.50 -7.17
N ALA A 39 -34.34 10.27 -6.28
CA ALA A 39 -33.30 9.78 -5.39
C ALA A 39 -33.81 8.64 -4.49
N ASP A 40 -35.01 8.75 -3.91
CA ASP A 40 -35.59 7.68 -3.08
C ASP A 40 -35.84 6.41 -3.92
N ALA A 41 -36.43 6.54 -5.11
CA ALA A 41 -36.66 5.40 -6.01
C ALA A 41 -35.34 4.68 -6.37
N LEU A 42 -34.27 5.44 -6.64
CA LEU A 42 -32.95 4.89 -6.94
C LEU A 42 -32.35 4.16 -5.74
N MET A 43 -32.45 4.74 -4.53
CA MET A 43 -31.95 4.13 -3.29
C MET A 43 -32.73 2.88 -2.86
N GLN A 44 -33.99 2.74 -3.28
CA GLN A 44 -34.75 1.51 -3.08
C GLN A 44 -34.27 0.37 -3.98
N ALA A 45 -33.79 0.69 -5.18
CA ALA A 45 -33.33 -0.28 -6.16
C ALA A 45 -31.82 -0.60 -6.07
N ASN A 46 -31.02 0.27 -5.46
CA ASN A 46 -29.57 0.19 -5.45
C ASN A 46 -28.98 0.59 -4.09
N ASN A 47 -27.83 0.00 -3.75
CA ASN A 47 -27.00 0.47 -2.64
C ASN A 47 -25.99 1.50 -3.15
N PHE A 48 -25.87 2.61 -2.43
CA PHE A 48 -24.93 3.69 -2.76
C PHE A 48 -23.89 3.84 -1.66
N THR A 49 -22.62 3.99 -2.06
CA THR A 49 -21.50 4.24 -1.14
C THR A 49 -21.52 5.68 -0.64
N LEU A 50 -21.95 6.61 -1.50
CA LEU A 50 -21.90 8.06 -1.23
C LEU A 50 -22.98 8.79 -2.02
N ALA A 51 -23.55 9.83 -1.43
CA ALA A 51 -24.41 10.79 -2.11
C ALA A 51 -23.75 12.17 -2.20
N LEU A 52 -23.90 12.82 -3.35
CA LEU A 52 -23.53 14.21 -3.60
C LEU A 52 -24.82 14.99 -3.83
N THR A 53 -25.15 15.94 -2.97
CA THR A 53 -26.48 16.55 -3.02
C THR A 53 -26.49 18.06 -2.79
N GLY A 54 -27.27 18.79 -3.58
CA GLY A 54 -27.63 20.17 -3.28
C GLY A 54 -28.71 20.23 -2.20
N LEU A 55 -28.71 21.30 -1.39
CA LEU A 55 -29.73 21.47 -0.35
C LEU A 55 -31.08 21.94 -0.86
N ASN A 56 -31.08 22.62 -1.99
CA ASN A 56 -32.28 23.19 -2.59
C ASN A 56 -32.61 22.40 -3.84
N LEU A 57 -33.49 21.40 -3.69
CA LEU A 57 -34.02 20.62 -4.80
C LEU A 57 -35.43 21.10 -5.15
N PRO A 58 -35.91 20.90 -6.40
CA PRO A 58 -37.24 21.34 -6.83
C PRO A 58 -38.39 20.87 -5.93
N ASP A 59 -38.28 19.66 -5.37
CA ASP A 59 -39.27 19.00 -4.50
C ASP A 59 -38.83 18.92 -3.03
N ALA A 60 -37.63 19.42 -2.70
CA ALA A 60 -37.07 19.46 -1.35
C ALA A 60 -36.19 20.71 -1.15
N PRO A 61 -36.79 21.90 -0.99
CA PRO A 61 -36.07 23.17 -1.02
C PRO A 61 -35.33 23.53 0.27
N LYS A 62 -35.54 22.79 1.36
CA LYS A 62 -34.99 23.09 2.70
C LYS A 62 -34.01 22.02 3.19
N GLY A 63 -33.46 21.21 2.30
CA GLY A 63 -32.52 20.14 2.64
C GLY A 63 -33.20 18.90 3.23
N GLU A 64 -34.49 18.68 2.95
CA GLU A 64 -35.24 17.49 3.36
C GLU A 64 -34.54 16.19 2.91
N ILE A 65 -33.85 16.24 1.76
CA ILE A 65 -33.03 15.14 1.22
C ILE A 65 -32.00 14.59 2.20
N LEU A 66 -31.42 15.42 3.08
CA LEU A 66 -30.44 14.95 4.07
C LEU A 66 -31.06 14.01 5.09
N THR A 67 -32.32 14.22 5.44
CA THR A 67 -33.05 13.34 6.35
C THR A 67 -33.25 11.97 5.69
N LEU A 68 -33.66 11.96 4.42
CA LEU A 68 -33.83 10.74 3.65
C LEU A 68 -32.51 9.96 3.53
N LEU A 69 -31.41 10.64 3.16
CA LEU A 69 -30.08 10.02 3.07
C LEU A 69 -29.65 9.43 4.41
N SER A 70 -29.90 10.13 5.53
CA SER A 70 -29.61 9.64 6.87
C SER A 70 -30.43 8.39 7.24
N GLU A 71 -31.73 8.37 6.96
CA GLU A 71 -32.61 7.22 7.18
C GLU A 71 -32.18 5.99 6.36
N ARG A 72 -31.70 6.22 5.13
CA ARG A 72 -31.15 5.19 4.24
C ARG A 72 -29.71 4.81 4.57
N LYS A 73 -29.08 5.47 5.55
CA LYS A 73 -27.67 5.30 5.94
C LYS A 73 -26.69 5.53 4.78
N VAL A 74 -27.04 6.43 3.86
CA VAL A 74 -26.16 6.83 2.76
C VAL A 74 -25.37 8.08 3.20
N PRO A 75 -24.03 8.00 3.31
CA PRO A 75 -23.20 9.15 3.63
C PRO A 75 -23.35 10.25 2.57
N ALA A 76 -23.34 11.52 2.97
CA ALA A 76 -23.62 12.64 2.06
C ALA A 76 -22.55 13.74 2.10
N ILE A 77 -22.18 14.25 0.93
CA ILE A 77 -21.49 15.54 0.75
C ILE A 77 -22.49 16.54 0.20
N VAL A 78 -22.50 17.74 0.79
CA VAL A 78 -23.52 18.75 0.52
C VAL A 78 -22.96 19.91 -0.29
N PHE A 79 -23.63 20.29 -1.37
CA PHE A 79 -23.35 21.55 -2.07
C PHE A 79 -24.16 22.69 -1.49
N THR A 80 -23.49 23.77 -1.08
CA THR A 80 -24.12 24.96 -0.50
C THR A 80 -23.65 26.24 -1.19
N ALA A 81 -24.51 27.26 -1.29
CA ALA A 81 -24.13 28.55 -1.86
C ALA A 81 -23.28 29.39 -0.89
N THR A 82 -23.53 29.24 0.41
CA THR A 82 -22.84 29.96 1.51
C THR A 82 -22.69 29.05 2.72
N VAL A 83 -21.78 29.41 3.62
CA VAL A 83 -21.57 28.70 4.89
C VAL A 83 -21.55 29.73 6.00
N ASP A 84 -22.62 29.79 6.77
CA ASP A 84 -22.72 30.56 8.02
C ASP A 84 -22.77 29.62 9.24
N GLU A 85 -22.74 30.18 10.45
CA GLU A 85 -22.78 29.38 11.68
C GLU A 85 -24.08 28.59 11.85
N GLU A 86 -25.22 29.12 11.40
CA GLU A 86 -26.50 28.44 11.49
C GLU A 86 -26.57 27.23 10.55
N ALA A 87 -26.04 27.36 9.35
CA ALA A 87 -25.87 26.28 8.39
C ALA A 87 -24.96 25.19 8.97
N ARG A 88 -23.81 25.56 9.56
CA ARG A 88 -22.90 24.60 10.21
C ARG A 88 -23.58 23.81 11.33
N LYS A 89 -24.32 24.47 12.22
CA LYS A 89 -25.08 23.77 13.29
C LYS A 89 -26.08 22.78 12.72
N ARG A 90 -26.84 23.19 11.70
CA ARG A 90 -27.82 22.36 11.00
C ARG A 90 -27.18 21.14 10.33
N TYR A 91 -26.01 21.29 9.73
CA TYR A 91 -25.27 20.20 9.10
C TYR A 91 -24.64 19.24 10.11
N ALA A 92 -24.12 19.77 11.21
CA ALA A 92 -23.57 18.96 12.30
C ALA A 92 -24.62 18.00 12.88
N GLU A 93 -25.87 18.45 13.03
CA GLU A 93 -27.00 17.60 13.45
C GLU A 93 -27.35 16.53 12.41
N LYS A 94 -27.21 16.86 11.12
CA LYS A 94 -27.56 15.98 9.99
C LYS A 94 -26.50 14.95 9.64
N LYS A 95 -25.38 14.93 10.38
CA LYS A 95 -24.39 13.85 10.26
C LYS A 95 -23.90 13.68 8.80
N ILE A 96 -23.60 14.78 8.12
CA ILE A 96 -22.98 14.75 6.79
C ILE A 96 -21.48 14.43 6.87
N ILE A 97 -20.85 14.12 5.73
CA ILE A 97 -19.39 13.94 5.65
C ILE A 97 -18.69 15.30 5.57
N ASP A 98 -19.16 16.14 4.64
CA ASP A 98 -18.54 17.42 4.30
C ASP A 98 -19.55 18.32 3.58
N TYR A 99 -19.28 19.62 3.53
CA TYR A 99 -20.00 20.58 2.70
C TYR A 99 -19.05 21.36 1.79
N ILE A 100 -19.47 21.62 0.56
CA ILE A 100 -18.67 22.30 -0.45
C ILE A 100 -19.44 23.52 -0.95
N VAL A 101 -18.77 24.67 -0.93
CA VAL A 101 -19.33 25.93 -1.41
C VAL A 101 -19.35 25.94 -2.94
N LYS A 102 -20.50 26.28 -3.54
CA LYS A 102 -20.69 26.42 -5.00
C LYS A 102 -19.97 27.68 -5.52
N ASP A 103 -18.64 27.58 -5.73
CA ASP A 103 -17.76 28.64 -6.25
C ASP A 103 -17.28 28.32 -7.69
N GLY A 104 -18.21 28.01 -8.58
CA GLY A 104 -17.91 27.70 -10.00
C GLY A 104 -16.94 26.51 -10.15
N HIS A 105 -15.85 26.70 -10.90
CA HIS A 105 -14.88 25.65 -11.25
C HIS A 105 -14.21 24.98 -10.03
N ARG A 106 -13.97 25.73 -8.94
CA ARG A 106 -13.33 25.19 -7.73
C ARG A 106 -14.19 24.14 -7.02
N THR A 107 -15.50 24.23 -7.17
CA THR A 107 -16.47 23.28 -6.60
C THR A 107 -16.18 21.88 -7.10
N VAL A 108 -15.97 21.73 -8.42
CA VAL A 108 -15.81 20.42 -9.05
C VAL A 108 -14.52 19.75 -8.60
N ASP A 109 -13.40 20.47 -8.62
CA ASP A 109 -12.13 19.92 -8.16
C ASP A 109 -12.17 19.53 -6.68
N ALA A 110 -12.79 20.36 -5.84
CA ALA A 110 -12.98 20.05 -4.43
C ALA A 110 -13.81 18.77 -4.22
N VAL A 111 -14.88 18.59 -5.00
CA VAL A 111 -15.77 17.43 -4.93
C VAL A 111 -15.05 16.17 -5.37
N VAL A 112 -14.41 16.20 -6.54
CA VAL A 112 -13.71 15.05 -7.08
C VAL A 112 -12.60 14.61 -6.11
N LYS A 113 -11.82 15.56 -5.58
CA LYS A 113 -10.80 15.27 -4.56
C LYS A 113 -11.40 14.67 -3.28
N THR A 114 -12.55 15.18 -2.83
CA THR A 114 -13.23 14.68 -1.63
C THR A 114 -13.79 13.27 -1.83
N VAL A 115 -14.37 13.01 -3.00
CA VAL A 115 -14.88 11.69 -3.39
C VAL A 115 -13.74 10.68 -3.51
N ASP A 116 -12.68 10.99 -4.25
CA ASP A 116 -11.52 10.11 -4.39
C ASP A 116 -10.91 9.76 -3.02
N ARG A 117 -10.78 10.77 -2.15
CA ARG A 117 -10.37 10.57 -0.75
C ARG A 117 -11.25 9.55 -0.04
N ILE A 118 -12.57 9.74 -0.02
CA ILE A 118 -13.50 8.83 0.67
C ILE A 118 -13.46 7.42 0.06
N MET A 119 -13.37 7.31 -1.26
CA MET A 119 -13.30 6.00 -1.93
C MET A 119 -11.99 5.27 -1.63
N THR A 120 -10.89 6.00 -1.46
CA THR A 120 -9.57 5.44 -1.14
C THR A 120 -9.37 5.18 0.36
N ASN A 121 -10.10 5.86 1.24
CA ASN A 121 -10.04 5.71 2.70
C ASN A 121 -10.29 4.28 3.18
N LYS A 122 -11.09 3.48 2.46
CA LYS A 122 -11.36 2.06 2.79
C LYS A 122 -10.12 1.18 2.80
N ARG A 123 -9.02 1.64 2.21
CA ARG A 123 -7.73 0.95 2.20
C ARG A 123 -6.90 1.21 3.46
N PHE A 124 -7.31 2.17 4.30
CA PHE A 124 -6.60 2.56 5.51
C PHE A 124 -7.32 2.03 6.76
N SER A 125 -6.58 1.28 7.57
CA SER A 125 -7.04 0.78 8.87
C SER A 125 -6.66 1.78 9.97
N VAL A 126 -7.65 2.20 10.76
CA VAL A 126 -7.51 3.16 11.87
C VAL A 126 -7.89 2.48 13.18
N LEU A 127 -7.09 2.66 14.23
CA LEU A 127 -7.41 2.21 15.59
C LEU A 127 -7.80 3.41 16.45
N VAL A 128 -9.02 3.38 17.00
CA VAL A 128 -9.49 4.36 17.98
C VAL A 128 -9.32 3.80 19.38
N VAL A 129 -8.60 4.53 20.23
CA VAL A 129 -8.30 4.17 21.62
C VAL A 129 -8.83 5.26 22.55
N ASP A 130 -9.85 4.93 23.33
CA ASP A 130 -10.46 5.87 24.29
C ASP A 130 -11.22 5.03 25.32
N ASP A 131 -11.09 5.31 26.61
CA ASP A 131 -11.77 4.55 27.67
C ASP A 131 -13.26 4.92 27.76
N ALA A 132 -13.61 6.17 27.46
CA ALA A 132 -14.97 6.68 27.44
C ALA A 132 -15.73 6.18 26.21
N ARG A 133 -16.62 5.21 26.41
CA ARG A 133 -17.44 4.59 25.36
C ARG A 133 -18.11 5.61 24.44
N THR A 134 -18.72 6.66 24.98
CA THR A 134 -19.42 7.67 24.18
C THR A 134 -18.47 8.43 23.25
N ALA A 135 -17.28 8.80 23.74
CA ALA A 135 -16.30 9.50 22.92
C ALA A 135 -15.69 8.59 21.86
N ARG A 136 -15.37 7.35 22.24
CA ARG A 136 -14.90 6.31 21.30
C ARG A 136 -15.90 6.08 20.18
N SER A 137 -17.17 5.83 20.50
CA SER A 137 -18.23 5.61 19.51
C SER A 137 -18.45 6.83 18.62
N GLY A 138 -18.32 8.06 19.15
CA GLY A 138 -18.40 9.28 18.34
C GLY A 138 -17.27 9.39 17.30
N LEU A 139 -16.03 9.07 17.70
CA LEU A 139 -14.89 9.04 16.78
C LEU A 139 -15.03 7.94 15.71
N VAL A 140 -15.44 6.74 16.12
CA VAL A 140 -15.69 5.62 15.21
C VAL A 140 -16.73 6.02 14.17
N GLU A 141 -17.85 6.63 14.59
CA GLU A 141 -18.90 7.07 13.67
C GLU A 141 -18.39 8.10 12.64
N ILE A 142 -17.53 9.04 13.07
CA ILE A 142 -16.92 10.03 12.15
C ILE A 142 -16.04 9.33 11.11
N LEU A 143 -15.18 8.42 11.54
CA LEU A 143 -14.23 7.71 10.67
C LEU A 143 -14.91 6.74 9.71
N GLU A 144 -15.86 5.93 10.20
CA GLU A 144 -16.61 4.98 9.36
C GLU A 144 -17.43 5.70 8.29
N ARG A 145 -17.98 6.88 8.60
CA ARG A 145 -18.68 7.69 7.60
C ARG A 145 -17.74 8.20 6.50
N GLN A 146 -16.47 8.41 6.83
CA GLN A 146 -15.42 8.71 5.85
C GLN A 146 -14.87 7.47 5.16
N ASN A 147 -15.52 6.31 5.35
CA ASN A 147 -15.22 5.04 4.72
C ASN A 147 -13.87 4.44 5.16
N PHE A 148 -13.38 4.77 6.37
CA PHE A 148 -12.22 4.10 6.96
C PHE A 148 -12.58 2.71 7.50
N LYS A 149 -11.60 1.79 7.52
CA LYS A 149 -11.72 0.55 8.31
C LYS A 149 -11.31 0.86 9.74
N VAL A 150 -12.23 0.75 10.70
CA VAL A 150 -12.00 1.17 12.09
C VAL A 150 -11.97 -0.02 13.04
N SER A 151 -10.95 -0.06 13.89
CA SER A 151 -10.84 -0.95 15.04
C SER A 151 -10.96 -0.14 16.33
N GLU A 152 -11.49 -0.74 17.39
CA GLU A 152 -11.71 -0.07 18.68
C GLU A 152 -10.91 -0.73 19.81
N ALA A 153 -10.34 0.10 20.68
CA ALA A 153 -9.78 -0.30 21.97
C ALA A 153 -10.28 0.61 23.09
N HIS A 154 -10.59 0.02 24.24
CA HIS A 154 -11.06 0.75 25.44
C HIS A 154 -9.95 0.99 26.48
N SER A 155 -8.72 0.59 26.16
CA SER A 155 -7.56 0.67 27.04
C SER A 155 -6.28 0.60 26.20
N GLY A 156 -5.17 1.10 26.73
CA GLY A 156 -3.91 1.08 26.00
C GLY A 156 -3.31 -0.32 25.85
N ASN A 157 -3.47 -1.20 26.84
CA ASN A 157 -3.04 -2.60 26.71
C ASN A 157 -3.79 -3.32 25.58
N ARG A 158 -5.11 -3.10 25.47
CA ARG A 158 -5.90 -3.68 24.38
C ARG A 158 -5.48 -3.12 23.02
N ALA A 159 -5.10 -1.84 22.96
CA ALA A 159 -4.58 -1.23 21.74
C ALA A 159 -3.28 -1.91 21.29
N LEU A 160 -2.34 -2.16 22.20
CA LEU A 160 -1.08 -2.85 21.89
C LEU A 160 -1.31 -4.28 21.42
N GLU A 161 -2.24 -5.02 22.03
CA GLU A 161 -2.63 -6.36 21.55
C GLU A 161 -3.14 -6.33 20.11
N ILE A 162 -4.05 -5.40 19.78
CA ILE A 162 -4.60 -5.26 18.43
C ILE A 162 -3.49 -4.90 17.44
N LEU A 163 -2.60 -3.97 17.78
CA LEU A 163 -1.49 -3.56 16.91
C LEU A 163 -0.49 -4.69 16.66
N SER A 164 -0.29 -5.58 17.63
CA SER A 164 0.56 -6.77 17.45
C SER A 164 -0.05 -7.81 16.51
N GLN A 165 -1.38 -7.88 16.45
CA GLN A 165 -2.14 -8.85 15.65
C GLN A 165 -2.46 -8.33 14.25
N ASP A 166 -2.61 -7.02 14.07
CA ASP A 166 -2.94 -6.39 12.79
C ASP A 166 -1.90 -5.35 12.38
N PRO A 167 -0.82 -5.77 11.69
CA PRO A 167 0.18 -4.86 11.13
C PRO A 167 -0.35 -3.92 10.04
N SER A 168 -1.59 -4.10 9.56
CA SER A 168 -2.19 -3.24 8.55
C SER A 168 -2.72 -1.91 9.10
N ILE A 169 -2.75 -1.74 10.43
CA ILE A 169 -3.15 -0.49 11.07
C ILE A 169 -2.07 0.57 10.84
N GLN A 170 -2.48 1.68 10.22
CA GLN A 170 -1.56 2.75 9.80
C GLN A 170 -1.77 4.05 10.59
N LEU A 171 -2.90 4.17 11.28
CA LEU A 171 -3.24 5.35 12.08
C LEU A 171 -3.84 4.92 13.41
N VAL A 172 -3.35 5.50 14.49
CA VAL A 172 -3.93 5.39 15.83
C VAL A 172 -4.44 6.76 16.25
N ILE A 173 -5.67 6.83 16.73
CA ILE A 173 -6.24 8.00 17.38
C ILE A 173 -6.48 7.64 18.84
N THR A 174 -5.75 8.26 19.76
CA THR A 174 -5.78 7.89 21.19
C THR A 174 -6.18 9.06 22.06
N ASP A 175 -7.02 8.80 23.06
CA ASP A 175 -7.21 9.73 24.17
C ASP A 175 -5.95 9.80 25.04
N TYR A 176 -5.77 10.90 25.77
CA TYR A 176 -4.69 11.05 26.72
C TYR A 176 -4.96 10.33 28.04
N HIS A 177 -6.16 10.45 28.59
CA HIS A 177 -6.48 9.94 29.91
C HIS A 177 -7.15 8.58 29.78
N MET A 178 -6.39 7.52 30.00
CA MET A 178 -6.96 6.17 30.10
C MET A 178 -6.51 5.49 31.41
N PRO A 179 -7.31 4.57 31.98
CA PRO A 179 -7.08 4.05 33.33
C PRO A 179 -5.82 3.19 33.47
N ASP A 180 -5.42 2.48 32.42
CA ASP A 180 -4.33 1.49 32.48
C ASP A 180 -2.98 2.08 32.05
N MET A 181 -2.97 2.89 31.01
CA MET A 181 -1.81 3.68 30.59
C MET A 181 -2.31 4.97 29.91
N ASP A 182 -1.61 6.08 30.09
CA ASP A 182 -1.98 7.31 29.39
C ASP A 182 -1.58 7.25 27.90
N GLY A 183 -2.14 8.15 27.10
CA GLY A 183 -1.86 8.20 25.66
C GLY A 183 -0.39 8.51 25.35
N TYR A 184 0.33 9.14 26.29
CA TYR A 184 1.78 9.37 26.18
C TYR A 184 2.56 8.04 26.25
N GLU A 185 2.31 7.23 27.28
CA GLU A 185 2.95 5.94 27.47
C GLU A 185 2.57 4.96 26.36
N LEU A 186 1.31 4.94 25.93
CA LEU A 186 0.88 4.17 24.76
C LEU A 186 1.67 4.57 23.51
N THR A 187 1.80 5.87 23.24
CA THR A 187 2.56 6.38 22.08
C THR A 187 4.01 5.93 22.14
N ARG A 188 4.67 5.99 23.30
CA ARG A 188 6.05 5.49 23.46
C ARG A 188 6.17 4.01 23.14
N ARG A 189 5.29 3.17 23.69
CA ARG A 189 5.32 1.72 23.45
C ARG A 189 5.04 1.35 22.00
N ILE A 190 4.17 2.10 21.33
CA ILE A 190 3.97 1.95 19.88
C ILE A 190 5.28 2.23 19.13
N ARG A 191 6.03 3.27 19.53
CA ARG A 191 7.29 3.65 18.87
C ARG A 191 8.43 2.67 19.09
N ASP A 192 8.40 1.86 20.13
CA ASP A 192 9.37 0.78 20.34
C ASP A 192 9.29 -0.31 19.26
N SER A 193 8.16 -0.44 18.56
CA SER A 193 7.92 -1.50 17.56
C SER A 193 7.47 -1.03 16.17
N ARG A 194 6.96 0.21 16.07
CA ARG A 194 6.41 0.79 14.83
C ARG A 194 6.92 2.22 14.65
N SER A 195 7.66 2.45 13.57
CA SER A 195 8.17 3.78 13.22
C SER A 195 7.01 4.74 12.89
N SER A 196 7.27 6.05 12.94
CA SER A 196 6.30 7.06 12.49
C SER A 196 6.03 7.04 10.99
N GLU A 197 6.90 6.38 10.23
CA GLU A 197 6.74 6.20 8.78
C GLU A 197 5.79 5.04 8.45
N ASP A 198 5.62 4.09 9.37
CA ASP A 198 4.71 2.95 9.21
C ASP A 198 3.35 3.21 9.87
N LEU A 199 3.35 3.84 11.05
CA LEU A 199 2.15 4.07 11.85
C LEU A 199 2.13 5.49 12.45
N ARG A 200 1.12 6.27 12.06
CA ARG A 200 0.84 7.61 12.56
C ARG A 200 0.04 7.56 13.85
N VAL A 201 0.31 8.45 14.80
CA VAL A 201 -0.44 8.54 16.06
C VAL A 201 -0.96 9.97 16.22
N ILE A 202 -2.26 10.13 16.39
CA ILE A 202 -2.91 11.41 16.70
C ILE A 202 -3.42 11.34 18.14
N GLY A 203 -2.90 12.21 18.99
CA GLY A 203 -3.38 12.36 20.36
C GLY A 203 -4.64 13.22 20.41
N ILE A 204 -5.61 12.85 21.25
CA ILE A 204 -6.79 13.65 21.55
C ILE A 204 -6.83 13.91 23.06
N SER A 205 -7.15 15.14 23.47
CA SER A 205 -7.31 15.45 24.89
C SER A 205 -8.39 16.49 25.13
N SER A 206 -9.14 16.33 26.22
CA SER A 206 -10.10 17.31 26.75
C SER A 206 -9.48 18.34 27.69
N SER A 207 -8.17 18.26 27.96
CA SER A 207 -7.48 19.17 28.86
C SER A 207 -7.18 20.52 28.20
N THR A 208 -7.17 21.58 29.02
CA THR A 208 -6.75 22.92 28.60
C THR A 208 -5.24 23.15 28.72
N ASP A 209 -4.51 22.15 29.23
CA ASP A 209 -3.06 22.22 29.38
C ASP A 209 -2.35 22.09 28.02
N ARG A 210 -1.75 23.19 27.58
CA ARG A 210 -1.00 23.26 26.33
C ARG A 210 0.31 22.48 26.35
N LEU A 211 0.80 22.06 27.51
CA LEU A 211 2.01 21.25 27.63
C LEU A 211 1.76 19.78 27.22
N LEU A 212 0.50 19.35 27.17
CA LEU A 212 0.15 17.99 26.77
C LEU A 212 0.44 17.72 25.30
N SER A 213 0.13 18.67 24.40
CA SER A 213 0.48 18.51 22.98
C SER A 213 1.99 18.37 22.80
N ALA A 214 2.78 19.16 23.53
CA ALA A 214 4.24 19.05 23.50
C ALA A 214 4.73 17.69 24.02
N SER A 215 4.09 17.15 25.05
CA SER A 215 4.44 15.83 25.62
C SER A 215 4.13 14.70 24.65
N PHE A 216 2.96 14.72 23.99
CA PHE A 216 2.60 13.75 22.94
C PHE A 216 3.57 13.78 21.77
N LEU A 217 3.85 14.96 21.23
CA LEU A 217 4.76 15.10 20.09
C LEU A 217 6.18 14.61 20.45
N LYS A 218 6.65 14.88 21.67
CA LYS A 218 7.93 14.36 22.18
C LYS A 218 7.92 12.84 22.38
N ALA A 219 6.76 12.22 22.65
CA ALA A 219 6.63 10.77 22.71
C ALA A 219 6.68 10.10 21.33
N GLY A 220 6.64 10.88 20.24
CA GLY A 220 6.60 10.39 18.87
C GLY A 220 5.20 10.39 18.25
N ALA A 221 4.23 11.09 18.86
CA ALA A 221 2.97 11.36 18.20
C ALA A 221 3.19 12.20 16.95
N SER A 222 2.37 11.96 15.95
CA SER A 222 2.42 12.63 14.66
C SER A 222 1.62 13.91 14.62
N ASP A 223 0.53 13.98 15.39
CA ASP A 223 -0.29 15.17 15.53
C ASP A 223 -1.09 15.12 16.85
N PHE A 224 -1.83 16.19 17.13
CA PHE A 224 -2.63 16.32 18.34
C PHE A 224 -3.86 17.21 18.11
N VAL A 225 -4.99 16.87 18.75
CA VAL A 225 -6.26 17.61 18.66
C VAL A 225 -6.90 17.79 20.04
N TYR A 226 -7.37 19.00 20.35
CA TYR A 226 -8.08 19.29 21.62
C TYR A 226 -9.58 19.03 21.49
N ARG A 227 -10.23 18.50 22.54
CA ARG A 227 -11.68 18.47 22.68
C ARG A 227 -12.17 19.73 23.41
N PRO A 228 -13.34 20.29 23.03
CA PRO A 228 -14.13 19.92 21.86
C PRO A 228 -13.45 20.37 20.56
N PHE A 229 -13.43 19.50 19.54
CA PHE A 229 -12.94 19.83 18.19
C PHE A 229 -14.10 19.96 17.21
N VAL A 230 -13.85 20.73 16.16
CA VAL A 230 -14.70 20.77 14.97
C VAL A 230 -14.34 19.56 14.10
N PRO A 231 -15.31 18.73 13.63
CA PRO A 231 -15.02 17.54 12.84
C PRO A 231 -14.09 17.82 11.65
N GLU A 232 -14.29 18.94 10.96
CA GLU A 232 -13.48 19.40 9.84
C GLU A 232 -12.00 19.58 10.22
N GLU A 233 -11.71 20.05 11.43
CA GLU A 233 -10.33 20.13 11.94
C GLU A 233 -9.72 18.74 12.09
N LEU A 234 -10.43 17.81 12.74
CA LEU A 234 -9.97 16.43 12.92
C LEU A 234 -9.73 15.76 11.55
N GLN A 235 -10.62 15.98 10.59
CA GLN A 235 -10.47 15.46 9.23
C GLN A 235 -9.20 15.99 8.55
N CYS A 236 -8.93 17.29 8.61
CA CYS A 236 -7.69 17.86 8.07
C CYS A 236 -6.43 17.22 8.70
N ARG A 237 -6.47 16.93 10.01
CA ARG A 237 -5.36 16.29 10.74
C ARG A 237 -5.15 14.86 10.26
N ILE A 238 -6.23 14.10 10.10
CA ILE A 238 -6.20 12.73 9.58
C ILE A 238 -5.65 12.72 8.15
N ASP A 239 -6.17 13.60 7.29
CA ASP A 239 -5.77 13.68 5.88
C ASP A 239 -4.28 13.98 5.71
N ASN A 240 -3.75 14.95 6.46
CA ASN A 240 -2.33 15.28 6.40
C ASN A 240 -1.44 14.10 6.79
N ASN A 241 -1.86 13.32 7.79
CA ASN A 241 -1.14 12.14 8.24
C ASN A 241 -1.18 11.01 7.20
N ILE A 242 -2.36 10.75 6.62
CA ILE A 242 -2.54 9.75 5.56
C ILE A 242 -1.79 10.13 4.29
N GLU A 243 -1.88 11.39 3.86
CA GLU A 243 -1.17 11.87 2.68
C GLU A 243 0.34 11.74 2.86
N THR A 244 0.85 12.06 4.04
CA THR A 244 2.27 11.84 4.30
C THR A 244 2.64 10.35 4.29
N LEU A 245 1.79 9.45 4.81
CA LEU A 245 2.03 8.00 4.70
C LEU A 245 2.07 7.54 3.24
N LYS A 246 1.17 8.04 2.40
CA LYS A 246 1.17 7.78 0.95
C LYS A 246 2.47 8.25 0.31
N GLN A 247 2.92 9.46 0.65
CA GLN A 247 4.17 10.03 0.13
C GLN A 247 5.41 9.24 0.58
N LEU A 248 5.50 8.87 1.85
CA LEU A 248 6.59 8.06 2.38
C LEU A 248 6.64 6.68 1.72
N LYS A 249 5.48 6.03 1.56
CA LYS A 249 5.39 4.76 0.86
C LYS A 249 5.89 4.88 -0.59
N ARG A 250 5.46 5.93 -1.30
CA ARG A 250 5.91 6.19 -2.67
C ARG A 250 7.41 6.46 -2.74
N LEU A 251 7.98 7.21 -1.79
CA LEU A 251 9.42 7.46 -1.73
C LEU A 251 10.20 6.16 -1.50
N ARG A 252 9.74 5.29 -0.59
CA ARG A 252 10.34 3.96 -0.38
C ARG A 252 10.24 3.10 -1.63
N GLU A 253 9.08 3.04 -2.27
CA GLU A 253 8.90 2.30 -3.53
C GLU A 253 9.88 2.77 -4.62
N LEU A 254 10.07 4.09 -4.77
CA LEU A 254 11.04 4.65 -5.72
C LEU A 254 12.50 4.39 -5.33
N ALA A 255 12.80 4.34 -4.03
CA ALA A 255 14.15 4.10 -3.52
C ALA A 255 14.55 2.62 -3.52
N GLU A 256 13.58 1.71 -3.38
CA GLU A 256 13.83 0.29 -3.13
C GLU A 256 13.46 -0.62 -4.31
N ARG A 257 12.62 -0.19 -5.25
CA ARG A 257 12.19 -1.00 -6.39
C ARG A 257 12.82 -0.54 -7.70
N ASP A 258 13.00 -1.49 -8.62
CA ASP A 258 13.34 -1.25 -10.01
C ASP A 258 12.10 -0.73 -10.75
N HIS A 259 12.25 0.40 -11.43
CA HIS A 259 11.13 1.12 -12.04
C HIS A 259 10.43 0.34 -13.17
N LEU A 260 11.13 -0.60 -13.81
CA LEU A 260 10.60 -1.34 -14.96
C LEU A 260 9.91 -2.63 -14.52
N THR A 261 10.55 -3.38 -13.63
CA THR A 261 10.11 -4.72 -13.22
C THR A 261 9.31 -4.75 -11.93
N GLY A 262 9.41 -3.70 -11.11
CA GLY A 262 8.80 -3.65 -9.79
C GLY A 262 9.49 -4.52 -8.74
N LEU A 263 10.47 -5.35 -9.11
CA LEU A 263 11.29 -6.11 -8.15
C LEU A 263 12.13 -5.15 -7.28
N PRO A 264 12.60 -5.60 -6.10
CA PRO A 264 13.71 -4.95 -5.41
C PRO A 264 14.84 -4.58 -6.37
N ASN A 265 15.32 -3.34 -6.26
CA ASN A 265 16.50 -2.89 -7.00
C ASN A 265 17.78 -3.42 -6.34
N ARG A 266 18.91 -3.20 -7.03
CA ARG A 266 20.24 -3.58 -6.53
C ARG A 266 20.45 -3.15 -5.08
N ARG A 267 20.24 -1.88 -4.74
CA ARG A 267 20.49 -1.38 -3.38
C ARG A 267 19.67 -2.13 -2.33
N SER A 268 18.36 -2.27 -2.56
CA SER A 268 17.45 -2.98 -1.65
C SER A 268 17.82 -4.45 -1.50
N PHE A 269 18.23 -5.12 -2.58
CA PHE A 269 18.69 -6.51 -2.54
C PHE A 269 19.86 -6.71 -1.58
N PHE A 270 20.90 -5.87 -1.68
CA PHE A 270 22.07 -5.96 -0.80
C PHE A 270 21.73 -5.62 0.66
N GLU A 271 20.97 -4.55 0.91
CA GLU A 271 20.59 -4.13 2.26
C GLU A 271 19.76 -5.23 2.96
N ARG A 272 18.75 -5.78 2.27
CA ARG A 272 17.91 -6.85 2.83
C ARG A 272 18.66 -8.17 3.03
N THR A 273 19.52 -8.53 2.08
CA THR A 273 20.28 -9.79 2.16
C THR A 273 21.27 -9.76 3.31
N ARG A 274 21.98 -8.64 3.53
CA ARG A 274 22.90 -8.49 4.67
C ARG A 274 22.19 -8.64 6.00
N ALA A 275 21.02 -8.01 6.17
CA ALA A 275 20.23 -8.17 7.38
C ALA A 275 19.77 -9.61 7.63
N LEU A 276 19.49 -10.38 6.56
CA LEU A 276 19.13 -11.80 6.67
C LEU A 276 20.33 -12.71 6.90
N MET A 277 21.54 -12.33 6.47
CA MET A 277 22.74 -13.11 6.77
C MET A 277 23.01 -13.21 8.26
N ASP A 278 22.80 -12.12 9.01
CA ASP A 278 22.92 -12.13 10.46
C ASP A 278 21.97 -13.17 11.08
N VAL A 279 20.72 -13.22 10.59
CA VAL A 279 19.69 -14.18 11.03
C VAL A 279 20.04 -15.63 10.66
N ILE A 280 20.61 -15.87 9.47
CA ILE A 280 21.05 -17.19 9.02
C ILE A 280 22.19 -17.69 9.91
N ASN A 281 23.17 -16.83 10.19
CA ASN A 281 24.30 -17.16 11.05
C ASN A 281 23.84 -17.48 12.49
N ASP A 282 22.91 -16.70 13.04
CA ASP A 282 22.41 -16.88 14.41
C ASP A 282 21.55 -18.15 14.58
N ASN A 283 20.77 -18.54 13.56
CA ASN A 283 19.84 -19.67 13.63
C ASN A 283 20.37 -20.97 13.00
N ASP A 284 21.63 -20.98 12.57
CA ASP A 284 22.27 -22.13 11.90
C ASP A 284 21.52 -22.59 10.62
N GLU A 285 20.76 -21.70 9.98
CA GLU A 285 19.92 -22.00 8.81
C GLU A 285 20.77 -22.10 7.52
N SER A 286 20.32 -22.84 6.51
CA SER A 286 20.95 -22.81 5.18
C SER A 286 20.55 -21.56 4.41
N GLY A 287 21.27 -21.24 3.34
CA GLY A 287 20.82 -20.26 2.36
C GLY A 287 21.66 -20.32 1.11
N ALA A 288 21.16 -19.75 0.02
CA ALA A 288 21.90 -19.66 -1.23
C ALA A 288 21.68 -18.32 -1.92
N VAL A 289 22.60 -17.95 -2.81
CA VAL A 289 22.47 -16.82 -3.71
C VAL A 289 22.64 -17.28 -5.15
N ALA A 290 21.77 -16.78 -6.02
CA ALA A 290 21.84 -16.99 -7.46
C ALA A 290 21.94 -15.64 -8.18
N ILE A 291 22.82 -15.56 -9.18
CA ILE A 291 22.83 -14.48 -10.17
C ILE A 291 22.43 -15.08 -11.51
N LEU A 292 21.56 -14.39 -12.23
CA LEU A 292 21.09 -14.81 -13.54
C LEU A 292 21.10 -13.68 -14.54
N ASP A 293 21.24 -14.05 -15.81
CA ASP A 293 21.29 -13.14 -16.94
C ASP A 293 20.51 -13.71 -18.13
N ILE A 294 19.84 -12.81 -18.86
CA ILE A 294 19.08 -13.19 -20.06
C ILE A 294 20.03 -13.40 -21.23
N ASP A 295 20.04 -14.62 -21.74
CA ASP A 295 20.89 -15.01 -22.84
C ASP A 295 20.55 -14.23 -24.13
N HIS A 296 21.58 -13.60 -24.71
CA HIS A 296 21.48 -12.84 -25.94
C HIS A 296 20.45 -11.68 -25.89
N PHE A 297 20.23 -11.07 -24.74
CA PHE A 297 19.26 -9.98 -24.57
C PHE A 297 19.46 -8.81 -25.55
N LYS A 298 20.71 -8.41 -25.82
CA LYS A 298 21.02 -7.41 -26.84
C LYS A 298 20.42 -7.75 -28.22
N LYS A 299 20.45 -9.02 -28.63
CA LYS A 299 19.87 -9.47 -29.90
C LYS A 299 18.36 -9.31 -29.93
N ILE A 300 17.69 -9.50 -28.79
CA ILE A 300 16.24 -9.25 -28.64
C ILE A 300 15.96 -7.77 -28.91
N ASN A 301 16.69 -6.87 -28.24
CA ASN A 301 16.55 -5.42 -28.44
C ASN A 301 16.85 -4.99 -29.88
N ASP A 302 17.96 -5.46 -30.45
CA ASP A 302 18.40 -5.09 -31.79
C ASP A 302 17.42 -5.60 -32.88
N THR A 303 16.72 -6.72 -32.63
CA THR A 303 15.81 -7.33 -33.62
C THR A 303 14.37 -6.83 -33.47
N LEU A 304 13.91 -6.57 -32.24
CA LEU A 304 12.49 -6.35 -31.92
C LEU A 304 12.21 -4.98 -31.29
N GLY A 305 13.25 -4.18 -31.02
CA GLY A 305 13.15 -2.90 -30.34
C GLY A 305 13.15 -3.01 -28.81
N HIS A 306 13.42 -1.90 -28.15
CA HIS A 306 13.51 -1.82 -26.68
C HIS A 306 12.20 -2.17 -25.98
N ASP A 307 11.05 -1.81 -26.54
CA ASP A 307 9.74 -2.16 -25.97
C ASP A 307 9.56 -3.69 -25.83
N ALA A 308 10.15 -4.48 -26.71
CA ALA A 308 10.11 -5.94 -26.63
C ALA A 308 11.04 -6.47 -25.53
N GLY A 309 12.23 -5.89 -25.38
CA GLY A 309 13.12 -6.17 -24.25
C GLY A 309 12.48 -5.85 -22.91
N ASP A 310 11.80 -4.70 -22.81
CA ASP A 310 11.09 -4.28 -21.59
C ASP A 310 9.97 -5.24 -21.21
N ARG A 311 9.21 -5.73 -22.20
CA ARG A 311 8.20 -6.78 -21.96
C ARG A 311 8.82 -8.10 -21.50
N ALA A 312 9.95 -8.48 -22.08
CA ALA A 312 10.67 -9.69 -21.67
C ALA A 312 11.16 -9.61 -20.23
N LEU A 313 11.74 -8.46 -19.83
CA LEU A 313 12.19 -8.20 -18.47
C LEU A 313 11.03 -8.25 -17.46
N LYS A 314 9.89 -7.63 -17.78
CA LYS A 314 8.69 -7.65 -16.94
C LYS A 314 8.15 -9.07 -16.72
N LYS A 315 8.05 -9.86 -17.79
CA LYS A 315 7.54 -11.23 -17.67
C LYS A 315 8.50 -12.16 -16.93
N LEU A 316 9.81 -11.97 -17.09
CA LEU A 316 10.79 -12.70 -16.29
C LEU A 316 10.65 -12.34 -14.81
N ALA A 317 10.48 -11.07 -14.50
CA ALA A 317 10.25 -10.61 -13.13
C ALA A 317 8.96 -11.20 -12.52
N GLU A 318 7.86 -11.23 -13.27
CA GLU A 318 6.60 -11.85 -12.85
C GLU A 318 6.77 -13.35 -12.56
N LEU A 319 7.46 -14.09 -13.45
CA LEU A 319 7.75 -15.51 -13.24
C LEU A 319 8.62 -15.73 -12.01
N LEU A 320 9.69 -14.95 -11.88
CA LEU A 320 10.63 -15.04 -10.77
C LEU A 320 9.94 -14.76 -9.44
N GLN A 321 9.11 -13.72 -9.40
CA GLN A 321 8.33 -13.38 -8.21
C GLN A 321 7.31 -14.47 -7.88
N GLY A 322 6.63 -15.05 -8.87
CA GLY A 322 5.66 -16.12 -8.66
C GLY A 322 6.26 -17.44 -8.16
N MET A 323 7.54 -17.71 -8.42
CA MET A 323 8.26 -18.87 -7.88
C MET A 323 8.82 -18.64 -6.49
N CYS A 324 8.99 -17.38 -6.07
CA CYS A 324 9.60 -17.03 -4.78
C CYS A 324 8.59 -17.06 -3.63
N ASP A 325 8.98 -17.62 -2.50
CA ASP A 325 8.27 -17.43 -1.23
C ASP A 325 8.58 -16.01 -0.70
N GLU A 326 7.57 -15.17 -0.51
CA GLU A 326 7.76 -13.75 -0.12
C GLU A 326 8.44 -13.57 1.25
N GLN A 327 8.38 -14.56 2.14
CA GLN A 327 8.99 -14.51 3.47
C GLN A 327 10.41 -15.06 3.48
N ARG A 328 10.74 -15.95 2.53
CA ARG A 328 12.03 -16.66 2.51
C ARG A 328 12.96 -16.20 1.41
N HIS A 329 12.44 -15.74 0.28
CA HIS A 329 13.23 -15.47 -0.92
C HIS A 329 13.21 -13.99 -1.28
N ILE A 330 14.29 -13.51 -1.89
CA ILE A 330 14.41 -12.12 -2.36
C ILE A 330 14.81 -12.12 -3.83
N PRO A 331 13.86 -12.07 -4.77
CA PRO A 331 14.16 -11.78 -6.17
C PRO A 331 14.47 -10.29 -6.35
N ALA A 332 15.41 -9.95 -7.21
CA ALA A 332 15.80 -8.57 -7.48
C ALA A 332 16.32 -8.39 -8.91
N ARG A 333 16.25 -7.16 -9.41
CA ARG A 333 16.94 -6.75 -10.64
C ARG A 333 18.16 -5.92 -10.28
N LEU A 334 19.34 -6.39 -10.67
CA LEU A 334 20.61 -5.72 -10.37
C LEU A 334 20.91 -4.59 -11.34
N GLY A 335 20.43 -4.70 -12.59
CA GLY A 335 20.55 -3.71 -13.65
C GLY A 335 20.57 -4.37 -15.02
N GLY A 336 20.22 -3.63 -16.09
CA GLY A 336 20.24 -4.18 -17.45
C GLY A 336 19.41 -5.47 -17.59
N GLU A 337 20.03 -6.55 -18.04
CA GLU A 337 19.48 -7.90 -18.14
C GLU A 337 19.81 -8.84 -16.95
N GLU A 338 20.39 -8.30 -15.88
CA GLU A 338 20.88 -9.06 -14.72
C GLU A 338 19.88 -9.04 -13.57
N PHE A 339 19.62 -10.22 -13.02
CA PHE A 339 18.78 -10.44 -11.84
C PHE A 339 19.54 -11.25 -10.80
N ALA A 340 19.07 -11.18 -9.56
CA ALA A 340 19.57 -12.02 -8.47
C ALA A 340 18.42 -12.56 -7.63
N VAL A 341 18.68 -13.68 -6.96
CA VAL A 341 17.76 -14.28 -6.00
C VAL A 341 18.53 -14.69 -4.77
N PHE A 342 18.08 -14.27 -3.60
CA PHE A 342 18.48 -14.84 -2.32
C PHE A 342 17.45 -15.88 -1.88
N LEU A 343 17.91 -17.05 -1.45
CA LEU A 343 17.09 -18.22 -1.16
C LEU A 343 17.34 -18.71 0.28
N ARG A 344 16.54 -18.24 1.24
CA ARG A 344 16.69 -18.62 2.65
C ARG A 344 16.21 -20.04 2.94
N GLY A 345 17.05 -20.81 3.63
CA GLY A 345 16.85 -22.20 4.02
C GLY A 345 16.83 -23.20 2.88
N LEU A 346 17.40 -22.82 1.73
CA LEU A 346 17.79 -23.79 0.71
C LEU A 346 19.29 -24.04 0.83
N ASP A 347 19.66 -25.32 0.95
CA ASP A 347 21.04 -25.77 0.79
C ASP A 347 21.46 -25.73 -0.69
N ALA A 348 22.74 -26.01 -1.00
CA ALA A 348 23.23 -25.95 -2.37
C ALA A 348 22.42 -26.83 -3.35
N ARG A 349 21.94 -28.02 -2.92
CA ARG A 349 21.22 -28.95 -3.81
C ARG A 349 19.80 -28.47 -4.08
N ALA A 350 19.10 -28.00 -3.06
CA ALA A 350 17.76 -27.44 -3.19
C ALA A 350 17.79 -26.12 -3.99
N ALA A 351 18.80 -25.28 -3.77
CA ALA A 351 19.00 -24.05 -4.53
C ALA A 351 19.28 -24.32 -6.01
N TYR A 352 20.14 -25.30 -6.32
CA TYR A 352 20.37 -25.74 -7.69
C TYR A 352 19.09 -26.22 -8.36
N ALA A 353 18.30 -27.06 -7.68
CA ALA A 353 17.04 -27.56 -8.21
C ALA A 353 16.03 -26.44 -8.48
N PHE A 354 15.90 -25.46 -7.57
CA PHE A 354 15.08 -24.27 -7.76
C PHE A 354 15.51 -23.47 -9.01
N CYS A 355 16.81 -23.26 -9.17
CA CYS A 355 17.35 -22.51 -10.31
C CYS A 355 17.19 -23.27 -11.64
N GLU A 356 17.32 -24.60 -11.65
CA GLU A 356 17.05 -25.41 -12.85
C GLU A 356 15.57 -25.38 -13.21
N GLU A 357 14.66 -25.46 -12.23
CA GLU A 357 13.22 -25.31 -12.49
C GLU A 357 12.90 -23.94 -13.09
N LEU A 358 13.48 -22.87 -12.55
CA LEU A 358 13.32 -21.51 -13.10
C LEU A 358 13.82 -21.45 -14.54
N ARG A 359 14.99 -22.02 -14.83
CA ARG A 359 15.57 -22.08 -16.18
C ARG A 359 14.65 -22.82 -17.15
N GLU A 360 14.14 -23.99 -16.76
CA GLU A 360 13.22 -24.79 -17.58
C GLU A 360 11.91 -24.05 -17.85
N GLN A 361 11.35 -23.37 -16.85
CA GLN A 361 10.15 -22.56 -17.02
C GLN A 361 10.39 -21.40 -17.99
N VAL A 362 11.54 -20.74 -17.90
CA VAL A 362 11.91 -19.66 -18.82
C VAL A 362 12.06 -20.21 -20.24
N GLU A 363 12.79 -21.32 -20.43
CA GLU A 363 12.97 -21.93 -21.75
C GLU A 363 11.63 -22.36 -22.37
N LYS A 364 10.80 -23.06 -21.59
CA LYS A 364 9.47 -23.54 -22.02
C LYS A 364 8.56 -22.40 -22.44
N ASN A 365 8.58 -21.29 -21.69
CA ASN A 365 7.78 -20.11 -21.99
C ASN A 365 8.52 -19.10 -22.88
N GLY A 366 9.76 -19.39 -23.31
CA GLY A 366 10.70 -18.41 -23.84
C GLY A 366 10.21 -17.65 -25.07
N ARG A 367 9.41 -18.29 -25.92
CA ARG A 367 8.78 -17.63 -27.08
C ARG A 367 7.65 -16.69 -26.69
N GLN A 368 6.84 -17.07 -25.69
CA GLN A 368 5.80 -16.21 -25.14
C GLN A 368 6.39 -15.06 -24.34
N LEU A 369 7.49 -15.29 -23.62
CA LEU A 369 8.22 -14.30 -22.84
C LEU A 369 8.83 -13.22 -23.75
N SER A 370 9.50 -13.62 -24.84
CA SER A 370 10.05 -12.68 -25.82
C SER A 370 8.97 -12.03 -26.71
N GLY A 371 7.81 -12.66 -26.85
CA GLY A 371 6.78 -12.26 -27.80
C GLY A 371 7.18 -12.45 -29.27
N SER A 372 8.08 -13.40 -29.55
CA SER A 372 8.66 -13.61 -30.89
C SER A 372 9.06 -15.07 -31.17
N SER A 373 9.62 -15.32 -32.36
CA SER A 373 10.21 -16.62 -32.73
C SER A 373 11.52 -16.93 -32.02
N LEU A 374 12.21 -15.92 -31.45
CA LEU A 374 13.44 -16.11 -30.68
C LEU A 374 13.05 -16.50 -29.24
N ALA A 375 13.37 -17.72 -28.82
CA ALA A 375 13.09 -18.17 -27.46
C ALA A 375 14.04 -17.48 -26.46
N LEU A 376 13.48 -16.85 -25.44
CA LEU A 376 14.24 -16.33 -24.30
C LEU A 376 14.75 -17.50 -23.46
N THR A 377 16.04 -17.46 -23.11
CA THR A 377 16.68 -18.42 -22.18
C THR A 377 17.50 -17.63 -21.17
N ILE A 378 17.85 -18.27 -20.05
CA ILE A 378 18.65 -17.65 -18.99
C ILE A 378 19.80 -18.57 -18.59
N SER A 379 20.92 -17.95 -18.21
CA SER A 379 22.05 -18.63 -17.57
C SER A 379 22.11 -18.21 -16.10
N LEU A 380 22.50 -19.12 -15.21
CA LEU A 380 22.55 -18.87 -13.75
C LEU A 380 23.85 -19.38 -13.13
N GLY A 381 24.36 -18.63 -12.16
CA GLY A 381 25.38 -19.09 -11.22
C GLY A 381 24.82 -19.11 -9.81
N VAL A 382 25.04 -20.21 -9.08
CA VAL A 382 24.42 -20.47 -7.77
C VAL A 382 25.47 -20.89 -6.75
N VAL A 383 25.44 -20.29 -5.57
CA VAL A 383 26.37 -20.56 -4.47
C VAL A 383 25.59 -20.74 -3.17
N GLU A 384 25.90 -21.78 -2.41
CA GLU A 384 25.42 -21.88 -1.03
C GLU A 384 26.18 -20.91 -0.12
N ILE A 385 25.45 -20.32 0.80
CA ILE A 385 25.98 -19.34 1.74
C ILE A 385 26.87 -20.03 2.75
N GLU A 386 28.16 -19.73 2.67
CA GLU A 386 29.12 -20.15 3.67
C GLU A 386 29.06 -19.25 4.91
N LYS A 387 29.00 -19.89 6.08
CA LYS A 387 28.88 -19.19 7.37
C LYS A 387 30.15 -18.38 7.67
N GLY A 388 29.96 -17.14 8.10
CA GLY A 388 31.07 -16.24 8.44
C GLY A 388 31.75 -15.57 7.24
N GLU A 389 31.40 -15.93 6.01
CA GLU A 389 31.90 -15.25 4.81
C GLU A 389 31.07 -14.01 4.46
N PRO A 390 31.69 -12.87 4.07
CA PRO A 390 30.97 -11.69 3.61
C PRO A 390 30.10 -11.98 2.38
N PHE A 391 28.87 -11.44 2.36
CA PHE A 391 27.95 -11.61 1.22
C PHE A 391 28.57 -11.25 -0.13
N ASP A 392 29.36 -10.18 -0.17
CA ASP A 392 29.95 -9.68 -1.40
C ASP A 392 30.90 -10.73 -2.03
N ASN A 393 31.56 -11.58 -1.22
CA ASN A 393 32.41 -12.68 -1.72
C ASN A 393 31.57 -13.77 -2.39
N GLN A 394 30.46 -14.16 -1.75
CA GLN A 394 29.59 -15.21 -2.24
C GLN A 394 28.86 -14.79 -3.53
N LEU A 395 28.48 -13.51 -3.61
CA LEU A 395 27.91 -12.94 -4.82
C LEU A 395 28.94 -12.92 -5.96
N ASN A 396 30.20 -12.56 -5.69
CA ASN A 396 31.27 -12.65 -6.69
C ASN A 396 31.49 -14.09 -7.17
N ALA A 397 31.39 -15.08 -6.28
CA ALA A 397 31.47 -16.48 -6.66
C ALA A 397 30.30 -16.90 -7.57
N ALA A 398 29.07 -16.47 -7.25
CA ALA A 398 27.91 -16.70 -8.11
C ALA A 398 28.06 -16.05 -9.50
N ASP A 399 28.65 -14.86 -9.57
CA ASP A 399 28.95 -14.18 -10.84
C ASP A 399 29.97 -14.98 -11.70
N GLN A 400 31.01 -15.53 -11.07
CA GLN A 400 31.97 -16.39 -11.76
C GLN A 400 31.32 -17.67 -12.30
N LEU A 401 30.40 -18.26 -11.55
CA LEU A 401 29.63 -19.42 -12.02
C LEU A 401 28.68 -19.06 -13.17
N LEU A 402 28.05 -17.88 -13.12
CA LEU A 402 27.26 -17.36 -14.23
C LEU A 402 28.12 -17.17 -15.49
N TYR A 403 29.34 -16.64 -15.34
CA TYR A 403 30.29 -16.55 -16.44
C TYR A 403 30.59 -17.93 -17.05
N LEU A 404 30.81 -18.95 -16.23
CA LEU A 404 31.01 -20.33 -16.70
C LEU A 404 29.78 -20.88 -17.42
N ALA A 405 28.57 -20.62 -16.91
CA ALA A 405 27.33 -21.02 -17.57
C ALA A 405 27.24 -20.41 -18.99
N LYS A 406 27.54 -19.11 -19.12
CA LYS A 406 27.58 -18.41 -20.42
C LYS A 406 28.66 -18.95 -21.35
N ALA A 407 29.86 -19.18 -20.83
CA ALA A 407 31.01 -19.69 -21.61
C ALA A 407 30.77 -21.12 -22.13
N ASN A 408 30.07 -21.96 -21.36
CA ASN A 408 29.82 -23.34 -21.72
C ASN A 408 28.62 -23.56 -22.66
N GLY A 409 28.01 -22.49 -23.16
CA GLY A 409 26.95 -22.57 -24.18
C GLY A 409 25.58 -22.13 -23.69
N ARG A 410 25.50 -21.37 -22.57
CA ARG A 410 24.28 -20.71 -22.08
C ARG A 410 23.15 -21.66 -21.73
N ASN A 411 21.98 -21.12 -21.35
CA ASN A 411 20.79 -21.88 -20.97
C ASN A 411 21.11 -23.03 -20.00
N ARG A 412 21.77 -22.71 -18.89
CA ARG A 412 22.18 -23.69 -17.87
C ARG A 412 22.43 -23.05 -16.51
N VAL A 413 22.38 -23.86 -15.47
CA VAL A 413 22.83 -23.49 -14.13
C VAL A 413 24.24 -24.04 -13.90
N TYR A 414 25.11 -23.23 -13.29
CA TYR A 414 26.36 -23.69 -12.69
C TYR A 414 26.28 -23.47 -11.18
N SER A 415 26.65 -24.49 -10.41
CA SER A 415 26.76 -24.42 -8.95
C SER A 415 28.10 -24.95 -8.46
N ASP A 416 28.47 -24.56 -7.25
CA ASP A 416 29.57 -25.14 -6.46
C ASP A 416 29.48 -26.67 -6.35
N ILE A 417 28.29 -27.25 -6.15
CA ILE A 417 28.08 -28.71 -6.17
C ILE A 417 28.52 -29.32 -7.50
N MET A 418 28.15 -28.74 -8.64
CA MET A 418 28.50 -29.31 -9.95
C MET A 418 30.02 -29.35 -10.17
N ILE A 419 30.74 -28.34 -9.65
CA ILE A 419 32.21 -28.31 -9.70
C ILE A 419 32.79 -29.43 -8.82
N GLN A 420 32.27 -29.59 -7.59
CA GLN A 420 32.73 -30.65 -6.68
C GLN A 420 32.46 -32.06 -7.23
N GLU A 421 31.26 -32.31 -7.77
CA GLU A 421 30.91 -33.60 -8.40
C GLU A 421 31.72 -33.85 -9.67
N GLY A 422 32.03 -32.79 -10.44
CA GLY A 422 32.89 -32.87 -11.61
C GLY A 422 34.33 -33.23 -11.26
N LEU A 423 34.90 -32.62 -10.20
CA LEU A 423 36.24 -32.92 -9.70
C LEU A 423 36.34 -34.35 -9.14
N GLN A 424 35.31 -34.80 -8.40
CA GLN A 424 35.23 -36.18 -7.91
C GLN A 424 35.19 -37.21 -9.05
N LYS A 425 34.51 -36.91 -10.16
CA LYS A 425 34.49 -37.76 -11.36
C LYS A 425 35.85 -37.83 -12.09
N ILE A 426 36.71 -36.83 -11.95
CA ILE A 426 38.04 -36.77 -12.59
C ILE A 426 39.13 -37.39 -11.68
N GLY A 427 38.80 -37.81 -10.45
CA GLY A 427 39.72 -38.56 -9.57
C GLY A 427 40.81 -37.70 -8.92
N LEU A 428 40.64 -36.37 -8.89
CA LEU A 428 41.52 -35.46 -8.18
C LEU A 428 40.94 -35.19 -6.78
N ASN A 429 41.16 -36.12 -5.86
CA ASN A 429 41.05 -35.81 -4.43
C ASN A 429 42.38 -35.21 -3.99
N GLY A 430 42.32 -34.02 -3.39
CA GLY A 430 43.42 -33.44 -2.62
C GLY A 430 43.69 -34.23 -1.34
#